data_AF-A0A3D5UZI9-F1
#
_entry.id   AF-A0A3D5UZI9-F1
#
_cell.length_a   1.000
_cell.length_b   1.000
_cell.length_c   1.000
_cell.angle_alpha   90.00
_cell.angle_beta   90.00
_cell.angle_gamma   90.00
#
_symmetry.space_group_name_H-M   'P 1'
#
loop_
_entity.id
_entity.type
_entity.pdbx_description
1 polymer ?
#
loop_
_entity_poly.entity_id
_entity_poly.type
_entity_poly.pdbx_seq_one_letter_code
_entity_poly.pdbx_strand_id
1 'polypeptide(L)' 'QPTRKHAAIARFVTPEEFKSYERIARTKGFLLVSSSPLTRSSYHADEDFARLRDARNAAVARG' A
#
# COMPACT_ATOMS: atom_id res chain seq x y z
N GLN A 1 -8.92 5.83 16.66
CA GLN A 1 -10.05 4.92 16.97
C GLN A 1 -11.31 5.77 16.98
N PRO A 2 -12.35 5.47 16.18
CA PRO A 2 -13.48 6.38 16.00
C PRO A 2 -14.17 6.74 17.33
N THR A 3 -14.39 5.75 18.19
CA THR A 3 -14.91 5.93 19.55
C THR A 3 -14.37 4.84 20.48
N ARG A 4 -14.52 5.03 21.80
CA ARG A 4 -14.12 4.03 22.82
C ARG A 4 -14.86 2.69 22.72
N LYS A 5 -16.00 2.64 22.01
CA LYS A 5 -16.77 1.41 21.79
C LYS A 5 -16.20 0.52 20.66
N HIS A 6 -15.28 1.03 19.85
CA HIS A 6 -14.63 0.26 18.79
C HIS A 6 -13.47 -0.56 19.35
N ALA A 7 -12.90 -1.46 18.53
CA ALA A 7 -11.67 -2.19 18.89
C ALA A 7 -10.55 -1.22 19.31
N ALA A 8 -9.90 -1.54 20.44
CA ALA A 8 -8.77 -0.78 20.95
C ALA A 8 -7.58 -0.85 19.99
N ILE A 9 -6.84 0.25 19.87
CA ILE A 9 -5.58 0.27 19.12
C ILE A 9 -4.54 -0.49 19.94
N ALA A 10 -4.06 -1.62 19.42
CA ALA A 10 -3.00 -2.39 20.07
C ALA A 10 -1.63 -1.70 19.99
N ARG A 11 -1.33 -1.05 18.85
CA ARG A 11 -0.08 -0.32 18.63
C ARG A 11 -0.20 0.68 17.47
N PHE A 12 0.67 1.69 17.48
CA PHE A 12 0.90 2.57 16.34
C PHE A 12 2.14 2.10 15.58
N VAL A 13 1.94 1.70 14.33
CA VAL A 13 3.01 1.25 13.43
C VAL A 13 3.87 2.45 13.03
N THR A 14 5.19 2.31 13.12
CA THR A 14 6.14 3.38 12.73
C THR A 14 6.27 3.51 11.22
N PRO A 15 6.67 4.68 10.69
CA PRO A 15 6.94 4.82 9.26
C PRO A 15 7.95 3.81 8.69
N GLU A 16 8.94 3.38 9.49
CA GLU A 16 9.95 2.40 9.06
C GLU A 16 9.38 0.97 8.93
N GLU A 17 8.44 0.61 9.80
CA GLU A 17 7.69 -0.64 9.66
C GLU A 17 6.82 -0.63 8.39
N PHE A 18 6.17 0.50 8.06
CA PHE A 18 5.44 0.63 6.80
C PHE A 18 6.33 0.44 5.56
N LYS A 19 7.55 1.00 5.56
CA LYS A 19 8.54 0.72 4.49
C LYS A 19 8.91 -0.76 4.42
N SER A 20 8.97 -1.43 5.57
CA SER A 20 9.24 -2.86 5.61
C SER A 20 8.10 -3.67 4.99
N TYR A 21 6.84 -3.29 5.22
CA TYR A 21 5.68 -3.90 4.56
C TYR A 21 5.68 -3.67 3.04
N GLU A 22 6.05 -2.46 2.61
CA GLU A 22 6.22 -2.13 1.19
C GLU A 22 7.26 -3.04 0.51
N ARG A 23 8.42 -3.23 1.15
CA ARG A 23 9.46 -4.14 0.67
C ARG A 23 8.94 -5.57 0.56
N ILE A 24 8.27 -6.08 1.60
CA ILE A 24 7.70 -7.44 1.59
C ILE A 24 6.69 -7.61 0.46
N ALA A 25 5.80 -6.64 0.25
CA ALA A 25 4.81 -6.69 -0.82
C ALA A 25 5.47 -6.66 -2.21
N ARG A 26 6.49 -5.82 -2.42
CA ARG A 26 7.25 -5.83 -3.68
C ARG A 26 7.97 -7.15 -3.92
N THR A 27 8.57 -7.75 -2.89
CA THR A 27 9.18 -9.10 -2.98
C THR A 27 8.15 -10.18 -3.35
N LYS A 28 6.89 -10.01 -2.94
CA LYS A 28 5.77 -10.90 -3.33
C LYS A 28 5.26 -10.67 -4.75
N GLY A 29 5.79 -9.69 -5.49
CA GLY A 29 5.43 -9.44 -6.89
C GLY A 29 4.28 -8.44 -7.09
N PHE A 30 3.83 -7.73 -6.04
CA PHE A 30 2.89 -6.62 -6.23
C PHE A 30 3.54 -5.50 -7.04
N LEU A 31 2.90 -5.12 -8.15
CA LEU A 31 3.41 -4.11 -9.09
C LEU A 31 3.31 -2.67 -8.55
N LEU A 32 2.43 -2.44 -7.57
CA LEU A 32 2.26 -1.17 -6.88
C LEU A 32 1.86 -1.44 -5.43
N VAL A 33 2.36 -0.61 -4.50
CA VAL A 33 2.05 -0.70 -3.07
C VAL A 33 1.97 0.71 -2.49
N SER A 34 0.89 1.03 -1.79
CA SER A 34 0.78 2.23 -0.95
C SER A 34 0.84 1.82 0.52
N SER A 35 1.88 2.25 1.23
CA SER A 35 2.17 1.81 2.61
C SER A 35 2.60 2.99 3.47
N SER A 36 1.64 3.58 4.19
CA SER A 36 1.90 4.67 5.13
C SER A 36 0.85 4.72 6.24
N PRO A 37 1.10 5.42 7.37
CA PRO A 37 0.12 5.56 8.45
C PRO A 37 -1.22 6.18 8.01
N LEU A 38 -1.19 7.03 6.99
CA LEU A 38 -2.36 7.77 6.50
C LEU A 38 -3.01 7.16 5.26
N THR A 39 -2.41 6.11 4.67
CA THR A 39 -2.98 5.42 3.53
C THR A 39 -4.41 4.94 3.85
N ARG A 40 -5.31 5.16 2.90
CA ARG A 40 -6.70 4.68 2.88
C ARG A 40 -6.96 4.09 1.50
N SER A 41 -8.00 3.28 1.37
CA SER A 41 -8.30 2.57 0.11
C SER A 41 -8.49 3.49 -1.10
N SER A 42 -9.04 4.69 -0.91
CA SER A 42 -9.25 5.68 -1.97
C SER A 42 -8.17 6.75 -2.08
N TYR A 43 -7.17 6.75 -1.18
CA TYR A 43 -6.14 7.78 -1.18
C TYR A 43 -5.23 7.60 -2.40
N HIS A 44 -5.23 8.58 -3.30
CA HIS A 44 -4.53 8.55 -4.61
C HIS A 44 -4.95 7.42 -5.55
N ALA A 45 -6.15 6.85 -5.37
CA ALA A 45 -6.56 5.64 -6.12
C ALA A 45 -6.53 5.82 -7.64
N ASP A 46 -6.87 6.99 -8.18
CA ASP A 46 -6.84 7.25 -9.62
C ASP A 46 -5.40 7.25 -10.17
N GLU A 47 -4.49 7.95 -9.49
CA GLU A 47 -3.09 8.02 -9.88
C GLU A 47 -2.39 6.66 -9.70
N ASP A 48 -2.67 5.98 -8.57
CA ASP A 48 -2.16 4.65 -8.28
C ASP A 48 -2.65 3.65 -9.32
N PHE A 49 -3.92 3.70 -9.73
CA PHE A 49 -4.43 2.83 -10.77
C PHE A 49 -3.74 3.06 -12.13
N ALA A 50 -3.52 4.32 -12.51
CA ALA A 50 -2.78 4.64 -13.72
C ALA A 50 -1.36 4.03 -13.69
N ARG A 51 -0.62 4.24 -12.60
CA ARG A 51 0.75 3.69 -12.42
C ARG A 51 0.75 2.15 -12.44
N LEU A 52 -0.22 1.51 -11.78
CA LEU A 52 -0.36 0.06 -11.76
C LEU A 52 -0.58 -0.50 -13.17
N ARG A 53 -1.46 0.13 -13.95
CA ARG A 53 -1.75 -0.26 -15.33
C ARG A 53 -0.51 -0.16 -16.20
N ASP A 54 0.25 0.93 -16.08
CA ASP A 54 1.48 1.13 -16.84
C ASP A 54 2.55 0.09 -16.45
N ALA A 55 2.74 -0.15 -15.14
CA ALA A 55 3.65 -1.18 -14.64
C ALA A 55 3.29 -2.58 -15.14
N ARG A 56 1.99 -2.91 -15.20
CA ARG A 56 1.49 -4.17 -15.74
C ARG A 56 1.79 -4.29 -17.24
N ASN A 57 1.45 -3.28 -18.02
CA ASN A 57 1.68 -3.29 -19.47
C ASN A 57 3.17 -3.46 -19.80
N ALA A 58 4.05 -2.78 -19.07
CA ALA A 58 5.48 -2.92 -19.21
C ALA A 58 5.98 -4.32 -18.80
N ALA A 59 5.39 -4.94 -17.78
CA ALA A 59 5.74 -6.31 -17.37
C ALA A 59 5.32 -7.34 -18.42
N VAL A 60 4.14 -7.20 -19.01
CA VAL A 60 3.65 -8.06 -20.09
C VAL A 60 4.52 -7.95 -21.34
N ALA A 61 4.94 -6.73 -21.71
CA ALA A 61 5.79 -6.53 -22.89
C ALA A 61 7.21 -7.10 -22.76
N ARG A 62 7.68 -7.39 -21.54
CA ARG A 62 9.00 -7.98 -21.28
C ARG A 62 9.00 -9.51 -21.24
N GLY A 63 7.83 -10.14 -21.09
CA GLY A 63 7.66 -11.59 -21.07
C GLY A 63 7.27 -12.10 -22.44
#